data_AF-A0A7J6EXD1-F1
#
_entry.id   AF-A0A7J6EXD1-F1
#
_cell.length_a   1.000
_cell.length_b   1.000
_cell.length_c   1.000
_cell.angle_alpha   90.00
_cell.angle_beta   90.00
_cell.angle_gamma   90.00
#
_symmetry.space_group_name_H-M   'P 1'
#
loop_
_entity.id
_entity.type
_entity.pdbx_description
1 polymer ?
#
loop_
_entity_poly.entity_id
_entity_poly.type
_entity_poly.pdbx_seq_one_letter_code
_entity_poly.pdbx_strand_id
1 'polypeptide(L)'
;MASSNVAKILLGLIVVGTILAGALPKNVMAQSPVSSIVTQEFFDGIMNKATGDCPGKNAFLNVANSFGQFGSGSANQSKREIAAFFAHVSHETRSLCHIEETGGSSLENSHYCDLSMGPCNPSKSYYGRGPLQLTWNYNYIGFGNAYKIDG
;
A
#
# COMPACT_ATOMS: atom_id res chain seq x y z
N MET A 1 24.72 -17.10 -61.38
CA MET A 1 25.02 -17.88 -60.17
C MET A 1 25.19 -16.93 -59.00
N ALA A 2 24.08 -16.53 -58.35
CA ALA A 2 24.15 -15.66 -57.17
C ALA A 2 24.65 -16.51 -55.98
N SER A 3 25.73 -16.05 -55.37
CA SER A 3 26.57 -16.80 -54.45
C SER A 3 25.79 -17.32 -53.23
N SER A 4 25.92 -18.63 -52.97
CA SER A 4 25.46 -19.37 -51.79
C SER A 4 25.73 -18.66 -50.45
N ASN A 5 26.72 -17.76 -50.43
CA ASN A 5 27.11 -16.99 -49.25
C ASN A 5 26.08 -15.92 -48.86
N VAL A 6 25.36 -15.34 -49.81
CA VAL A 6 24.33 -14.32 -49.51
C VAL A 6 23.13 -14.95 -48.79
N ALA A 7 22.73 -16.15 -49.20
CA ALA A 7 21.64 -16.89 -48.54
C ALA A 7 22.01 -17.31 -47.11
N LYS A 8 23.26 -17.69 -46.86
CA LYS A 8 23.76 -18.05 -45.52
C LYS A 8 23.83 -16.84 -44.58
N ILE A 9 24.26 -15.69 -45.08
CA ILE A 9 24.28 -14.42 -44.33
C ILE A 9 22.86 -13.98 -43.99
N LEU A 10 21.93 -14.09 -44.95
CA LEU A 10 20.53 -13.71 -44.75
C LEU A 10 19.83 -14.63 -43.72
N LEU A 11 20.05 -15.95 -43.78
CA LEU A 11 19.55 -16.88 -42.76
C LEU A 11 20.17 -16.61 -41.38
N GLY A 12 21.47 -16.31 -41.31
CA GLY A 12 22.15 -16.00 -40.05
C GLY A 12 21.58 -14.76 -39.36
N LEU A 13 21.29 -13.69 -40.11
CA LEU A 13 20.67 -12.47 -39.58
C LEU A 13 19.24 -12.70 -39.09
N ILE A 14 18.45 -13.54 -39.76
CA ILE A 14 17.08 -13.90 -39.34
C ILE A 14 17.10 -14.72 -38.04
N VAL A 15 18.06 -15.64 -37.89
CA VAL A 15 18.19 -16.46 -36.67
C VAL A 15 18.68 -15.61 -35.49
N VAL A 16 19.63 -14.69 -35.69
CA VAL A 16 20.08 -13.78 -34.62
C VAL A 16 18.98 -12.80 -34.22
N GLY A 17 18.21 -12.28 -35.18
CA GLY A 17 17.08 -11.37 -34.91
C GLY A 17 15.94 -12.02 -34.12
N THR A 18 15.66 -13.30 -34.37
CA THR A 18 14.61 -14.05 -33.64
C THR A 18 15.05 -14.44 -32.23
N ILE A 19 16.33 -14.77 -32.02
CA ILE A 19 16.89 -15.05 -30.69
C ILE A 19 16.89 -13.78 -29.82
N LEU A 20 17.22 -12.62 -30.39
CA LEU A 20 17.21 -11.34 -29.65
C LEU A 20 15.80 -10.88 -29.26
N ALA A 21 14.79 -11.11 -30.12
CA ALA A 21 13.40 -10.79 -29.82
C ALA A 21 12.77 -11.75 -28.77
N GLY A 22 13.28 -12.97 -28.65
CA GLY A 22 12.85 -13.96 -27.66
C GLY A 22 13.49 -13.80 -26.28
N ALA A 23 14.60 -13.06 -26.18
CA ALA A 23 15.35 -12.83 -24.94
C ALA A 23 14.92 -11.56 -24.17
N LEU A 24 13.98 -10.78 -24.69
CA LEU A 24 13.38 -9.70 -23.93
C LEU A 24 12.42 -10.30 -22.89
N PRO A 25 12.58 -9.97 -21.60
CA PRO A 25 11.62 -10.40 -20.58
C PRO A 25 10.24 -9.86 -20.97
N LYS A 26 9.32 -10.76 -21.36
CA LYS A 26 7.96 -10.45 -21.79
C LYS A 26 7.06 -9.85 -20.70
N ASN A 27 7.60 -9.47 -19.54
CA ASN A 27 6.82 -9.00 -18.40
C ASN A 27 7.56 -7.93 -17.58
N VAL A 28 8.14 -6.91 -18.22
CA VAL A 28 8.23 -5.61 -17.54
C VAL A 28 6.96 -4.86 -17.88
N MET A 29 5.83 -5.35 -17.35
CA MET A 29 4.65 -4.49 -17.21
C MET A 29 5.12 -3.34 -16.34
N ALA A 30 5.28 -2.15 -16.92
CA ALA A 30 5.66 -0.96 -16.17
C ALA A 30 4.69 -0.84 -14.97
N GLN A 31 5.18 -1.16 -13.77
CA GLN A 31 4.43 -0.96 -12.54
C GLN A 31 4.11 0.52 -12.49
N SER A 32 2.83 0.85 -12.65
CA SER A 32 2.40 2.23 -12.48
C SER A 32 2.48 2.53 -10.99
N PRO A 33 3.20 3.58 -10.56
CA PRO A 33 3.34 3.88 -9.15
C PRO A 33 1.95 4.10 -8.52
N VAL A 34 1.79 3.81 -7.23
CA VAL A 34 0.49 3.97 -6.54
C VAL A 34 -0.09 5.38 -6.74
N SER A 35 0.76 6.40 -6.79
CA SER A 35 0.39 7.80 -7.07
C SER A 35 -0.27 8.03 -8.44
N SER A 36 -0.06 7.14 -9.41
CA SER A 36 -0.74 7.18 -10.71
C SER A 36 -2.17 6.64 -10.67
N ILE A 37 -2.50 5.82 -9.66
CA ILE A 37 -3.85 5.29 -9.42
C ILE A 37 -4.58 6.18 -8.40
N VAL A 38 -3.89 6.53 -7.32
CA VAL A 38 -4.37 7.42 -6.25
C VAL A 38 -3.89 8.83 -6.55
N THR A 39 -4.52 9.48 -7.53
CA THR A 39 -4.30 10.90 -7.78
C THR A 39 -4.86 11.74 -6.63
N GLN A 40 -4.43 12.98 -6.50
CA GLN A 40 -5.00 13.91 -5.52
C GLN A 40 -6.52 14.04 -5.72
N GLU A 41 -6.98 14.15 -6.98
CA GLU A 41 -8.42 14.23 -7.29
C GLU A 41 -9.20 12.98 -6.88
N PHE A 42 -8.63 11.78 -7.08
CA PHE A 42 -9.26 10.54 -6.61
C PHE A 42 -9.35 10.51 -5.08
N PHE A 43 -8.26 10.89 -4.40
CA PHE A 43 -8.20 10.95 -2.95
C PHE A 43 -9.21 11.98 -2.40
N ASP A 44 -9.25 13.17 -2.99
CA ASP A 44 -10.21 14.22 -2.68
C ASP A 44 -11.65 13.75 -2.92
N GLY A 45 -11.90 12.94 -3.96
CA GLY A 45 -13.20 12.32 -4.22
C GLY A 45 -13.67 11.37 -3.10
N ILE A 46 -12.75 10.64 -2.46
CA ILE A 46 -13.04 9.84 -1.26
C ILE A 46 -13.29 10.78 -0.07
N MET A 47 -12.43 11.78 0.11
CA MET A 47 -12.51 12.73 1.23
C MET A 47 -13.72 13.64 1.18
N ASN A 48 -14.25 13.98 0.00
CA ASN A 48 -15.43 14.82 -0.14
C ASN A 48 -16.72 14.11 0.32
N LYS A 49 -16.66 12.80 0.60
CA LYS A 49 -17.74 12.08 1.31
C LYS A 49 -17.68 12.30 2.83
N ALA A 50 -16.53 12.70 3.36
CA ALA A 50 -16.41 13.11 4.74
C ALA A 50 -17.06 14.49 4.89
N THR A 51 -18.04 14.62 5.78
CA THR A 51 -18.71 15.90 6.03
C THR A 51 -17.87 16.76 6.96
N GLY A 52 -17.57 18.01 6.57
CA GLY A 52 -16.86 18.98 7.42
C GLY A 52 -15.33 18.83 7.44
N ASP A 53 -14.69 19.44 8.44
CA ASP A 53 -13.22 19.50 8.56
C ASP A 53 -12.68 18.26 9.30
N CYS A 54 -12.73 17.11 8.63
CA CYS A 54 -12.22 15.86 9.16
C CYS A 54 -10.68 15.84 9.22
N PRO A 55 -10.06 15.48 10.36
CA PRO A 55 -8.63 15.67 10.59
C PRO A 55 -7.73 14.71 9.79
N GLY A 56 -8.26 13.61 9.23
CA GLY A 56 -7.49 12.62 8.45
C GLY A 56 -7.16 13.01 7.00
N LYS A 57 -7.49 14.22 6.56
CA LYS A 57 -7.51 14.64 5.14
C LYS A 57 -6.13 14.74 4.44
N ASN A 58 -4.99 14.70 5.14
CA ASN A 58 -3.67 14.97 4.52
C ASN A 58 -2.62 13.85 4.71
N ALA A 59 -2.98 12.65 5.18
CA ALA A 59 -1.99 11.68 5.65
C ALA A 59 -1.53 10.62 4.62
N PHE A 60 -2.33 10.31 3.59
CA PHE A 60 -2.16 9.03 2.87
C PHE A 60 -1.03 9.00 1.82
N LEU A 61 -0.94 10.03 0.96
CA LEU A 61 -0.05 9.98 -0.22
C LEU A 61 1.44 9.93 0.16
N ASN A 62 1.81 10.50 1.30
CA ASN A 62 3.19 10.47 1.80
C ASN A 62 3.63 9.07 2.25
N VAL A 63 2.67 8.24 2.68
CA VAL A 63 2.96 6.94 3.31
C VAL A 63 2.97 5.81 2.27
N ALA A 64 2.10 5.86 1.25
CA ALA A 64 1.96 4.79 0.27
C ALA A 64 3.26 4.45 -0.49
N ASN A 65 4.11 5.46 -0.78
CA ASN A 65 5.39 5.25 -1.47
C ASN A 65 6.44 4.51 -0.62
N SER A 66 6.27 4.46 0.71
CA SER A 66 7.17 3.74 1.61
C SER A 66 6.97 2.22 1.58
N PHE A 67 5.89 1.73 0.96
CA PHE A 67 5.53 0.32 0.89
C PHE A 67 5.65 -0.19 -0.54
N GLY A 68 6.87 -0.53 -0.99
CA GLY A 68 7.13 -0.89 -2.39
C GLY A 68 6.38 -2.10 -2.95
N GLN A 69 5.75 -2.93 -2.10
CA GLN A 69 4.89 -4.04 -2.52
C GLN A 69 3.40 -3.65 -2.63
N PHE A 70 2.98 -2.58 -1.97
CA PHE A 70 1.59 -2.13 -1.99
C PHE A 70 1.20 -1.63 -3.38
N GLY A 71 0.13 -2.19 -3.96
CA GLY A 71 -0.32 -1.83 -5.31
C GLY A 71 0.66 -2.25 -6.41
N SER A 72 1.56 -3.19 -6.16
CA SER A 72 2.61 -3.63 -7.09
C SER A 72 2.19 -4.74 -8.06
N GLY A 73 0.93 -5.19 -8.02
CA GLY A 73 0.39 -6.21 -8.92
C GLY A 73 0.18 -5.75 -10.37
N SER A 74 -0.52 -6.58 -11.17
CA SER A 74 -1.03 -6.13 -12.47
C SER A 74 -1.98 -4.93 -12.30
N ALA A 75 -2.17 -4.11 -13.33
CA ALA A 75 -3.02 -2.91 -13.24
C ALA A 75 -4.40 -3.15 -12.61
N ASN A 76 -5.04 -4.29 -12.91
CA ASN A 76 -6.33 -4.66 -12.31
C ASN A 76 -6.20 -5.15 -10.86
N GLN A 77 -5.11 -5.84 -10.50
CA GLN A 77 -4.84 -6.23 -9.11
C GLN A 77 -4.54 -5.00 -8.25
N SER A 78 -3.66 -4.11 -8.70
CA SER A 78 -3.30 -2.88 -7.98
C SER A 78 -4.53 -2.00 -7.72
N LYS A 79 -5.38 -1.80 -8.73
CA LYS A 79 -6.64 -1.05 -8.55
C LYS A 79 -7.55 -1.69 -7.51
N ARG A 80 -7.69 -3.01 -7.50
CA ARG A 80 -8.51 -3.73 -6.51
C ARG A 80 -7.93 -3.68 -5.11
N GLU A 81 -6.62 -3.85 -4.97
CA GLU A 81 -5.92 -3.77 -3.68
C GLU A 81 -6.08 -2.37 -3.06
N ILE A 82 -5.81 -1.33 -3.86
CA ILE A 82 -5.96 0.07 -3.43
C ILE A 82 -7.42 0.38 -3.07
N ALA A 83 -8.38 -0.05 -3.89
CA ALA A 83 -9.81 0.15 -3.61
C ALA A 83 -10.25 -0.56 -2.32
N ALA A 84 -9.80 -1.80 -2.10
CA ALA A 84 -10.10 -2.55 -0.88
C ALA A 84 -9.48 -1.88 0.35
N PHE A 85 -8.24 -1.41 0.25
CA PHE A 85 -7.59 -0.65 1.31
C PHE A 85 -8.42 0.58 1.70
N PHE A 86 -8.80 1.41 0.73
CA PHE A 86 -9.60 2.61 1.01
C PHE A 86 -11.01 2.32 1.51
N ALA A 87 -11.62 1.22 1.08
CA ALA A 87 -12.91 0.79 1.60
C ALA A 87 -12.82 0.46 3.10
N HIS A 88 -11.80 -0.30 3.51
CA HIS A 88 -11.57 -0.59 4.92
C HIS A 88 -11.22 0.68 5.70
N VAL A 89 -10.31 1.51 5.19
CA VAL A 89 -9.99 2.79 5.86
C VAL A 89 -11.22 3.64 6.08
N SER A 90 -12.07 3.78 5.06
CA SER A 90 -13.30 4.56 5.15
C SER A 90 -14.27 3.97 6.17
N HIS A 91 -14.38 2.64 6.25
CA HIS A 91 -15.20 1.96 7.25
C HIS A 91 -14.69 2.21 8.67
N GLU A 92 -13.41 1.94 8.94
CA GLU A 92 -12.81 2.04 10.27
C GLU A 92 -12.80 3.46 10.83
N THR A 93 -12.63 4.47 9.97
CA THR A 93 -12.42 5.87 10.40
C THR A 93 -13.64 6.77 10.16
N ARG A 94 -14.75 6.19 9.67
CA ARG A 94 -15.93 6.92 9.16
C ARG A 94 -15.52 8.00 8.15
N SER A 95 -14.91 7.55 7.06
CA SER A 95 -14.38 8.41 6.00
C SER A 95 -13.31 9.39 6.50
N LEU A 96 -12.32 8.88 7.26
CA LEU A 96 -11.16 9.63 7.76
C LEU A 96 -11.48 10.78 8.72
N CYS A 97 -12.64 10.72 9.38
CA CYS A 97 -13.05 11.68 10.41
C CYS A 97 -12.56 11.33 11.82
N HIS A 98 -12.21 10.06 12.05
CA HIS A 98 -11.66 9.61 13.32
C HIS A 98 -10.23 9.13 13.14
N ILE A 99 -9.27 9.86 13.73
CA ILE A 99 -7.87 9.43 13.83
C ILE A 99 -7.70 8.45 15.00
N GLU A 100 -8.46 8.67 16.07
CA GLU A 100 -8.49 7.81 17.25
C GLU A 100 -9.87 7.21 17.43
N GLU A 101 -9.92 6.05 18.07
CA GLU A 101 -11.14 5.40 18.52
C GLU A 101 -12.00 6.38 19.34
N THR A 102 -13.31 6.38 19.10
CA THR A 102 -14.22 7.29 19.82
C THR A 102 -14.16 7.00 21.32
N GLY A 103 -13.79 8.00 22.12
CA GLY A 103 -13.59 7.87 23.56
C GLY A 103 -12.12 7.67 23.96
N GLY A 104 -11.25 7.24 23.04
CA GLY A 104 -9.80 7.17 23.22
C GLY A 104 -9.37 6.58 24.56
N SER A 105 -8.50 7.30 25.28
CA SER A 105 -8.01 6.89 26.61
C SER A 105 -9.10 6.83 27.68
N SER A 106 -10.24 7.49 27.47
CA SER A 106 -11.36 7.53 28.42
C SER A 106 -12.25 6.28 28.35
N LEU A 107 -12.00 5.35 27.41
CA LEU A 107 -12.71 4.07 27.38
C LEU A 107 -12.33 3.22 28.60
N GLU A 108 -13.32 2.57 29.21
CA GLU A 108 -13.13 1.70 30.38
C GLU A 108 -12.11 0.59 30.12
N ASN A 109 -12.03 0.11 28.87
CA ASN A 109 -11.07 -0.90 28.42
C ASN A 109 -10.03 -0.34 27.43
N SER A 110 -9.74 0.96 27.47
CA SER A 110 -8.81 1.63 26.54
C SER A 110 -7.38 1.09 26.58
N HIS A 111 -7.01 0.37 27.64
CA HIS A 111 -5.67 -0.19 27.76
C HIS A 111 -5.37 -1.17 26.64
N TYR A 112 -6.34 -1.97 26.16
CA TYR A 112 -6.13 -2.99 25.11
C TYR A 112 -4.80 -3.74 25.28
N CYS A 113 -4.60 -4.27 26.48
CA CYS A 113 -3.37 -4.91 26.91
C CYS A 113 -3.61 -6.39 27.13
N ASP A 114 -2.95 -7.22 26.33
CA ASP A 114 -2.85 -8.65 26.55
C ASP A 114 -1.43 -9.01 26.99
N LEU A 115 -1.27 -9.25 28.29
CA LEU A 115 0.01 -9.61 28.90
C LEU A 115 0.53 -10.99 28.45
N SER A 116 -0.33 -11.85 27.90
CA SER A 116 0.10 -13.15 27.35
C SER A 116 0.78 -13.02 25.98
N MET A 117 0.54 -11.91 25.28
CA MET A 117 1.04 -11.65 23.93
C MET A 117 2.20 -10.66 23.89
N GLY A 118 2.51 -9.97 24.99
CA GLY A 118 3.65 -9.07 25.10
C GLY A 118 3.58 -8.14 26.31
N PRO A 119 4.67 -7.39 26.59
CA PRO A 119 4.67 -6.39 27.65
C PRO A 119 3.68 -5.25 27.34
N CYS A 120 3.18 -4.61 28.38
CA CYS A 120 2.38 -3.40 28.27
C CYS A 120 3.03 -2.29 29.10
N ASN A 121 3.06 -1.09 28.56
CA ASN A 121 3.47 0.09 29.32
C ASN A 121 2.25 0.61 30.13
N PRO A 122 2.34 0.68 31.47
CA PRO A 122 1.21 1.08 32.32
C PRO A 122 0.76 2.53 32.10
N SER A 123 1.61 3.37 31.49
CA SER A 123 1.31 4.75 31.14
C SER A 123 0.78 4.91 29.70
N LYS A 124 0.45 3.81 29.02
CA LYS A 124 -0.02 3.80 27.63
C LYS A 124 -1.33 3.04 27.48
N SER A 125 -2.04 3.38 26.40
CA SER A 125 -3.30 2.77 25.99
C SER A 125 -3.22 2.43 24.51
N TYR A 126 -3.58 1.21 24.15
CA TYR A 126 -3.44 0.65 22.81
C TYR A 126 -4.78 0.60 22.05
N TYR A 127 -5.66 1.58 22.27
CA TYR A 127 -6.91 1.76 21.52
C TYR A 127 -6.65 2.10 20.04
N GLY A 128 -7.72 2.03 19.23
CA GLY A 128 -7.63 2.21 17.79
C GLY A 128 -7.02 3.54 17.38
N ARG A 129 -5.97 3.51 16.54
CA ARG A 129 -5.41 4.71 15.91
C ARG A 129 -5.13 4.55 14.42
N GLY A 130 -5.25 5.65 13.70
CA GLY A 130 -4.91 5.77 12.30
C GLY A 130 -5.89 5.09 11.34
N PRO A 131 -5.51 4.94 10.05
CA PRO A 131 -6.41 4.56 8.96
C PRO A 131 -7.04 3.17 9.10
N LEU A 132 -6.36 2.24 9.76
CA LEU A 132 -6.86 0.88 10.00
C LEU A 132 -7.08 0.58 11.49
N GLN A 133 -7.22 1.63 12.31
CA GLN A 133 -7.49 1.53 13.75
C GLN A 133 -6.60 0.49 14.45
N LEU A 134 -5.28 0.65 14.35
CA LEU A 134 -4.29 -0.21 15.00
C LEU A 134 -4.62 -0.31 16.49
N THR A 135 -4.84 -1.52 16.98
CA THR A 135 -5.33 -1.81 18.34
C THR A 135 -4.53 -2.96 18.94
N TRP A 136 -4.41 -3.00 20.27
CA TRP A 136 -3.68 -3.99 21.08
C TRP A 136 -2.16 -3.83 21.14
N ASN A 137 -1.61 -4.04 22.34
CA ASN A 137 -0.19 -3.92 22.67
C ASN A 137 0.74 -4.66 21.68
N TYR A 138 0.44 -5.91 21.33
CA TYR A 138 1.29 -6.70 20.44
C TYR A 138 1.35 -6.16 19.01
N ASN A 139 0.28 -5.54 18.51
CA ASN A 139 0.27 -4.92 17.19
C ASN A 139 1.06 -3.61 17.18
N TYR A 140 0.94 -2.80 18.23
CA TYR A 140 1.75 -1.59 18.42
C TYR A 140 3.24 -1.92 18.54
N ILE A 141 3.61 -2.94 19.31
CA ILE A 141 5.00 -3.43 19.41
C ILE A 141 5.51 -3.90 18.04
N GLY A 142 4.69 -4.68 17.30
CA GLY A 142 5.03 -5.13 15.96
C GLY A 142 5.29 -3.98 15.00
N PHE A 143 4.41 -2.97 15.01
CA PHE A 143 4.55 -1.76 14.22
C PHE A 143 5.80 -0.96 14.63
N GLY A 144 6.00 -0.72 15.92
CA GLY A 144 7.15 0.00 16.46
C GLY A 144 8.48 -0.64 16.06
N ASN A 145 8.56 -1.97 16.15
CA ASN A 145 9.75 -2.73 15.75
C ASN A 145 10.06 -2.62 14.25
N ALA A 146 9.03 -2.59 13.40
CA ALA A 146 9.16 -2.44 11.95
C ALA A 146 9.65 -1.05 11.56
N TYR A 147 9.13 0.00 12.22
CA TYR A 147 9.41 1.40 11.87
C TYR A 147 10.42 2.10 12.79
N LYS A 148 10.99 1.38 13.75
CA LYS A 148 11.96 1.90 14.73
C LYS A 148 11.42 3.09 15.52
N ILE A 149 10.15 2.99 15.90
CA ILE A 149 9.48 3.91 16.82
C ILE A 149 9.09 3.15 18.09
N ASP A 150 9.04 3.83 19.23
CA ASP A 150 8.55 3.24 20.47
C ASP A 150 7.02 3.03 20.34
N GLY A 151 6.61 1.76 20.36
CA GLY A 151 5.25 1.30 20.08
C GLY A 151 4.32 1.37 21.29
#